data_AF-A0A3D3M1W8-F1
#
_entry.id   AF-A0A3D3M1W8-F1
#
_cell.length_a   1.000
_cell.length_b   1.000
_cell.length_c   1.000
_cell.angle_alpha   90.00
_cell.angle_beta   90.00
_cell.angle_gamma   90.00
#
_symmetry.space_group_name_H-M   'P 1'
#
loop_
_entity.id
_entity.type
_entity.pdbx_description
1 polymer ?
#
loop_
_entity_poly.entity_id
_entity_poly.type
_entity_poly.pdbx_seq_one_letter_code
_entity_poly.pdbx_strand_id
1 'polypeptide(L)'
;MEFVLYLLLGACAGVLAGLFGVGGGIVIVPVLVFSFTLQGFDASVLTHLAVGTSLATIVFTSINAISEHHRKGAVQWPIVAWMTVGILIGAAIGAKTASLIQG
;
A
#
# COMPACT_ATOMS: atom_id res chain seq x y z
N MET A 1 14.15 -18.73 -10.71
CA MET A 1 12.95 -18.36 -11.49
C MET A 1 12.02 -17.46 -10.68
N GLU A 2 11.82 -17.73 -9.39
CA GLU A 2 11.08 -16.87 -8.42
C GLU A 2 11.39 -15.36 -8.52
N PHE A 3 12.68 -14.97 -8.52
CA PHE A 3 13.08 -13.55 -8.59
C PHE A 3 12.61 -12.83 -9.85
N VAL A 4 12.59 -13.52 -11.00
CA VAL A 4 12.15 -12.94 -12.28
C VAL A 4 10.63 -12.72 -12.26
N LEU A 5 9.90 -13.64 -11.62
CA LEU A 5 8.46 -13.51 -11.42
C LEU A 5 8.15 -12.28 -10.57
N TYR A 6 8.85 -12.08 -9.45
CA TYR A 6 8.66 -10.89 -8.60
C TYR A 6 9.04 -9.59 -9.29
N LEU A 7 10.06 -9.61 -10.16
CA LEU A 7 10.49 -8.43 -10.89
C LEU A 7 9.45 -8.01 -11.94
N LEU A 8 8.89 -8.99 -12.69
CA LEU A 8 7.80 -8.75 -13.65
C LEU A 8 6.51 -8.31 -12.96
N LEU A 9 6.15 -8.99 -11.88
CA LEU A 9 4.94 -8.72 -11.12
C LEU A 9 5.02 -7.34 -10.45
N GLY A 10 6.17 -7.02 -9.86
CA GLY A 10 6.48 -5.70 -9.29
C GLY A 10 6.50 -4.59 -10.34
N ALA A 11 7.03 -4.85 -11.54
CA ALA A 11 7.03 -3.89 -12.65
C ALA A 11 5.61 -3.61 -13.15
N CYS A 12 4.80 -4.63 -13.43
CA CYS A 12 3.40 -4.46 -13.83
C CYS A 12 2.58 -3.78 -12.74
N ALA A 13 2.70 -4.23 -11.48
CA ALA A 13 2.00 -3.62 -10.36
C ALA A 13 2.41 -2.15 -10.16
N GLY A 14 3.71 -1.83 -10.28
CA GLY A 14 4.24 -0.48 -10.17
C GLY A 14 3.78 0.45 -11.30
N VAL A 15 3.73 -0.04 -12.54
CA VAL A 15 3.20 0.73 -13.69
C VAL A 15 1.71 1.03 -13.49
N LEU A 16 0.91 0.03 -13.12
CA LEU A 16 -0.51 0.23 -12.85
C LEU A 16 -0.72 1.18 -11.65
N ALA A 17 0.04 1.01 -10.59
CA ALA A 17 0.02 1.89 -9.42
C ALA A 17 0.31 3.36 -9.79
N GLY A 18 1.31 3.59 -10.65
CA GLY A 18 1.67 4.92 -11.14
C GLY A 18 0.62 5.52 -12.09
N LEU A 19 0.02 4.70 -12.96
CA LEU A 19 -0.97 5.16 -13.94
C LEU A 19 -2.28 5.61 -13.27
N PHE A 20 -2.76 4.84 -12.28
CA PHE A 20 -4.02 5.13 -11.60
C PHE A 20 -3.86 6.10 -10.42
N GLY A 21 -2.62 6.35 -9.94
CA GLY A 21 -2.36 7.29 -8.85
C GLY A 21 -2.89 6.86 -7.47
N VAL A 22 -3.41 5.64 -7.34
CA VAL A 22 -4.04 5.12 -6.09
C VAL A 22 -2.99 4.55 -5.10
N GLY A 23 -1.70 4.70 -5.38
CA GLY A 23 -0.63 4.19 -4.51
C GLY A 23 -0.45 2.67 -4.57
N GLY A 24 -0.98 1.98 -5.59
CA GLY A 24 -0.66 0.59 -5.89
C GLY A 24 -1.19 -0.47 -4.92
N GLY A 25 -1.63 -0.13 -3.71
CA GLY A 25 -2.02 -1.10 -2.67
C GLY A 25 -3.11 -2.07 -3.09
N ILE A 26 -4.10 -1.60 -3.87
CA ILE A 26 -5.18 -2.44 -4.42
C ILE A 26 -4.63 -3.56 -5.32
N VAL A 27 -3.52 -3.30 -6.02
CA VAL A 27 -2.89 -4.26 -6.94
C VAL A 27 -1.78 -5.05 -6.25
N ILE A 28 -1.00 -4.41 -5.37
CA ILE A 28 0.16 -4.99 -4.69
C ILE A 28 -0.27 -6.05 -3.66
N VAL A 29 -1.34 -5.83 -2.90
CA VAL A 29 -1.77 -6.79 -1.86
C VAL A 29 -2.17 -8.15 -2.45
N PRO A 30 -3.07 -8.25 -3.45
CA PRO A 30 -3.42 -9.55 -4.06
C PRO A 30 -2.22 -10.26 -4.69
N VAL A 31 -1.32 -9.49 -5.30
CA VAL A 31 -0.07 -9.95 -5.91
C VAL A 31 0.85 -10.60 -4.87
N LEU A 32 1.02 -9.95 -3.70
CA LEU A 32 1.82 -10.48 -2.59
C LEU A 32 1.16 -11.68 -1.94
N VAL A 33 -0.17 -11.66 -1.76
CA VAL A 33 -0.94 -12.81 -1.27
C VAL A 33 -0.70 -14.03 -2.17
N PHE A 34 -0.86 -13.89 -3.48
CA PHE A 34 -0.63 -15.00 -4.43
C PHE A 34 0.82 -15.50 -4.38
N SER A 35 1.78 -14.58 -4.31
CA SER A 35 3.20 -14.92 -4.21
C SER A 35 3.55 -15.68 -2.93
N PHE A 36 3.04 -15.24 -1.78
CA PHE A 36 3.29 -15.90 -0.49
C PHE A 36 2.58 -17.25 -0.39
N THR A 37 1.39 -17.40 -1.00
CA THR A 37 0.71 -18.69 -1.10
C THR A 37 1.55 -19.69 -1.89
N LEU A 38 2.13 -19.28 -3.02
CA LEU A 38 3.00 -20.14 -3.84
C LEU A 38 4.29 -20.56 -3.11
N GLN A 39 4.79 -19.72 -2.20
CA GLN A 39 5.94 -20.02 -1.34
C GLN A 39 5.59 -20.93 -0.15
N GLY A 40 4.32 -21.25 0.07
CA GLY A 40 3.88 -22.13 1.17
C GLY A 40 3.90 -21.46 2.54
N PHE A 41 3.79 -20.12 2.60
CA PHE A 41 3.64 -19.42 3.87
C PHE A 41 2.32 -19.79 4.56
N ASP A 42 2.37 -19.83 5.89
CA ASP A 42 1.20 -20.15 6.72
C ASP A 42 0.09 -19.09 6.53
N ALA A 43 -1.15 -19.56 6.31
CA ALA A 43 -2.29 -18.70 6.01
C ALA A 43 -2.61 -17.70 7.14
N SER A 44 -2.20 -18.02 8.37
CA SER A 44 -2.37 -17.14 9.54
C SER A 44 -1.56 -15.85 9.46
N VAL A 45 -0.38 -15.88 8.82
CA VAL A 45 0.54 -14.74 8.75
C VAL A 45 0.53 -14.08 7.37
N LEU A 46 0.05 -14.80 6.36
CA LEU A 46 0.09 -14.41 4.95
C LEU A 46 -0.58 -13.06 4.70
N THR A 47 -1.79 -12.86 5.21
CA THR A 47 -2.55 -11.62 4.99
C THR A 47 -1.88 -10.42 5.68
N HIS A 48 -1.36 -10.63 6.89
CA HIS A 48 -0.65 -9.58 7.63
C HIS A 48 0.66 -9.20 6.95
N LEU A 49 1.43 -10.17 6.43
CA LEU A 49 2.64 -9.92 5.66
C LEU A 49 2.33 -9.16 4.37
N ALA A 50 1.36 -9.61 3.58
CA ALA A 50 1.02 -8.98 2.32
C ALA A 50 0.57 -7.52 2.49
N VAL A 51 -0.31 -7.26 3.48
CA VAL A 51 -0.76 -5.91 3.81
C VAL A 51 0.39 -5.05 4.33
N GLY A 52 1.22 -5.57 5.25
CA GLY A 52 2.35 -4.86 5.82
C GLY A 52 3.41 -4.46 4.77
N THR A 53 3.80 -5.40 3.91
CA THR A 53 4.75 -5.16 2.81
C THR A 53 4.21 -4.17 1.78
N SER A 54 2.91 -4.22 1.47
CA SER A 54 2.28 -3.23 0.60
C SER A 54 2.33 -1.83 1.22
N LEU A 55 2.05 -1.69 2.51
CA LEU A 55 2.12 -0.40 3.20
C LEU A 55 3.54 0.17 3.17
N ALA A 56 4.56 -0.66 3.38
CA ALA A 56 5.96 -0.23 3.27
C ALA A 56 6.28 0.32 1.87
N THR A 57 5.77 -0.33 0.81
CA THR A 57 5.93 0.13 -0.57
C THR A 57 5.19 1.46 -0.83
N ILE A 58 3.98 1.62 -0.27
CA ILE A 58 3.19 2.85 -0.36
C ILE A 58 3.94 4.04 0.23
N VAL A 59 4.69 3.87 1.33
CA VAL A 59 5.48 4.96 1.93
C VAL A 59 6.50 5.51 0.93
N PHE A 60 7.30 4.65 0.30
CA PHE A 60 8.32 5.08 -0.66
C PHE A 60 7.71 5.71 -1.92
N THR A 61 6.64 5.12 -2.45
CA THR A 61 5.96 5.67 -3.64
C THR A 61 5.28 7.01 -3.34
N SER A 62 4.68 7.17 -2.17
CA SER A 62 4.01 8.40 -1.73
C SER A 62 4.99 9.55 -1.52
N ILE A 63 6.18 9.29 -0.98
CA ILE A 63 7.23 10.32 -0.83
C ILE A 63 7.61 10.87 -2.20
N ASN A 64 7.87 9.99 -3.17
CA ASN A 64 8.19 10.40 -4.54
C ASN A 64 7.03 11.19 -5.19
N ALA A 65 5.79 10.72 -5.01
CA ALA A 65 4.61 11.38 -5.54
C ALA A 65 4.43 12.80 -4.96
N ILE A 66 4.50 12.95 -3.64
CA ILE A 66 4.38 14.24 -2.96
C ILE A 66 5.52 15.18 -3.38
N SER A 67 6.75 14.70 -3.48
CA SER A 67 7.90 15.51 -3.90
C SER A 67 7.67 16.12 -5.29
N GLU A 68 7.21 15.32 -6.25
CA GLU A 68 6.93 15.79 -7.61
C GLU A 68 5.76 16.79 -7.66
N HIS A 69 4.69 16.54 -6.91
CA HIS A 69 3.55 17.46 -6.85
C HIS A 69 3.90 18.76 -6.13
N HIS A 70 4.76 18.69 -5.10
CA HIS A 70 5.24 19.85 -4.39
C HIS A 70 6.12 20.72 -5.30
N ARG A 71 7.01 20.10 -6.09
CA ARG A 71 7.82 20.79 -7.10
C ARG A 71 6.97 21.51 -8.15
N LYS A 72 5.79 20.98 -8.47
CA LYS A 72 4.81 21.60 -9.38
C LYS A 72 3.94 22.67 -8.71
N GLY A 73 4.13 22.97 -7.42
CA GLY A 73 3.31 23.92 -6.67
C GLY A 73 1.86 23.46 -6.43
N ALA A 74 1.56 22.18 -6.65
CA ALA A 74 0.20 21.63 -6.59
C ALA A 74 -0.20 21.12 -5.20
N VAL A 75 0.66 21.30 -4.18
CA VAL A 75 0.42 20.79 -2.82
C VAL A 75 -0.10 21.90 -1.91
N GLN A 76 -1.35 21.76 -1.48
CA GLN A 76 -1.97 22.64 -0.50
C GLN A 76 -1.74 22.11 0.92
N TRP A 77 -0.63 22.53 1.53
CA TRP A 77 -0.21 22.09 2.87
C TRP A 77 -1.27 22.24 3.99
N PRO A 78 -2.10 23.30 4.03
CA PRO A 78 -3.16 23.38 5.03
C PRO A 78 -4.17 22.24 4.92
N ILE A 79 -4.54 21.86 3.69
CA ILE A 79 -5.46 20.74 3.46
C ILE A 79 -4.79 19.42 3.85
N VAL A 80 -3.52 19.24 3.47
CA VAL A 80 -2.75 18.04 3.84
C VAL A 80 -2.73 17.84 5.36
N ALA A 81 -2.55 18.91 6.14
CA ALA A 81 -2.56 18.83 7.61
C ALA A 81 -3.91 18.36 8.14
N TRP A 82 -5.02 18.98 7.71
CA TRP A 82 -6.36 18.58 8.12
C TRP A 82 -6.73 17.15 7.68
N MET A 83 -6.37 16.78 6.46
CA MET A 83 -6.55 15.41 5.96
C MET A 83 -5.75 14.40 6.77
N THR A 84 -4.49 14.72 7.13
CA THR A 84 -3.63 13.82 7.91
C THR A 84 -4.26 13.52 9.27
N VAL A 85 -4.78 14.54 9.96
CA VAL A 85 -5.48 14.35 11.24
C VAL A 85 -6.70 13.44 11.06
N GLY A 86 -7.53 13.68 10.04
CA GLY A 86 -8.69 12.84 9.75
C GLY A 86 -8.31 11.39 9.43
N ILE A 87 -7.25 11.18 8.66
CA ILE A 87 -6.74 9.84 8.31
C ILE A 87 -6.24 9.11 9.56
N LEU A 88 -5.46 9.76 10.43
CA LEU A 88 -4.95 9.14 11.65
C LEU A 88 -6.08 8.71 12.59
N ILE A 89 -7.06 9.59 12.81
CA ILE A 89 -8.21 9.29 13.66
C ILE A 89 -9.06 8.18 13.03
N GLY A 90 -9.37 8.28 11.74
CA GLY A 90 -10.16 7.29 11.02
C GLY A 90 -9.49 5.90 10.99
N ALA A 91 -8.18 5.85 10.75
CA ALA A 91 -7.41 4.62 10.76
C ALA A 91 -7.37 3.97 12.15
N ALA A 92 -7.17 4.76 13.21
CA ALA A 92 -7.17 4.25 14.58
C ALA A 92 -8.53 3.66 14.98
N ILE A 93 -9.62 4.38 14.67
CA ILE A 93 -10.98 3.90 14.93
C ILE A 93 -11.28 2.65 14.10
N GLY A 94 -10.96 2.68 12.80
CA GLY A 94 -11.18 1.57 11.88
C GLY A 94 -10.43 0.30 12.30
N ALA A 95 -9.15 0.42 12.66
CA ALA A 95 -8.36 -0.71 13.16
C ALA A 95 -8.93 -1.29 14.46
N LYS A 96 -9.35 -0.43 15.39
CA LYS A 96 -9.98 -0.87 16.64
C LYS A 96 -11.29 -1.61 16.36
N THR A 97 -12.17 -1.05 15.53
CA THR A 97 -13.45 -1.69 15.19
C THR A 97 -13.24 -2.99 14.43
N ALA A 98 -12.28 -3.05 13.50
CA ALA A 98 -11.95 -4.28 12.77
C ALA A 98 -11.47 -5.39 13.73
N SER A 99 -10.68 -5.06 14.75
CA SER A 99 -10.23 -6.04 15.75
C SER A 99 -11.34 -6.60 16.64
N LEU A 100 -12.47 -5.88 16.74
CA LEU A 100 -13.65 -6.31 17.49
C LEU A 100 -14.58 -7.21 16.67
N ILE A 101 -14.47 -7.17 15.34
CA ILE A 101 -15.22 -8.04 14.44
C ILE A 101 -14.42 -9.33 14.30
N GLN A 102 -14.81 -10.36 15.04
CA GLN A 102 -14.31 -11.72 14.83
C GLN A 102 -14.87 -12.27 13.52
N GLY A 103 -14.00 -12.46 12.55
CA GLY A 103 -14.22 -13.22 11.31
C GLY A 103 -13.12 -14.24 11.15
#